data_AF-A0A905AVW5-F1
#
_entry.id   AF-A0A905AVW5-F1
#
_cell.length_a   1.000
_cell.length_b   1.000
_cell.length_c   1.000
_cell.angle_alpha   90.00
_cell.angle_beta   90.00
_cell.angle_gamma   90.00
#
_symmetry.space_group_name_H-M   'P 1'
#
loop_
_entity.id
_entity.type
_entity.pdbx_description
1 polymer ?
#
loop_
_entity_poly.entity_id
_entity_poly.type
_entity_poly.pdbx_seq_one_letter_code
_entity_poly.pdbx_strand_id
1 'polypeptide(L)'
;MSSSSGVICSICIESFAASDTIYVITCGHLFHAQCIEDWKLRSRNCPDCRFVFVSMEKVFLNFEENYISSGTRNELRAKMQSYEIELEELRDQLNESEKNFLFMQAQYTVSNEKVHKLTKELNHIKTDREATCSAIQKEELHDLQKECHNIQREMERMRQLTAQLYVAMKLNEDTQECDEMSSLCVKENFHDYVVIVKRYPLDKLIYPLIYNIYALASTMNLKITVNDIHEVLKIDCNSGTAPETVCLQVQFKRIKARNKFLNNQRKLRNYEIYGSVGIYEYKESDVKNSLYHYAKAQLKSYGFAAVFAQKGQIMAIYDRKTASKPIRIHSKKQVDRLVKQYK
;
A
#
# COMPACT_ATOMS: atom_id res chain seq x y z
N MET A 1 -42.78 -48.68 -60.89
CA MET A 1 -41.48 -48.73 -61.57
C MET A 1 -40.76 -47.44 -61.22
N SER A 2 -39.81 -47.52 -60.29
CA SER A 2 -39.12 -46.38 -59.70
C SER A 2 -38.30 -45.67 -60.76
N SER A 3 -38.77 -44.51 -61.23
CA SER A 3 -38.03 -43.65 -62.15
C SER A 3 -37.07 -42.81 -61.34
N SER A 4 -35.95 -43.40 -60.95
CA SER A 4 -34.81 -42.67 -60.38
C SER A 4 -34.33 -41.70 -61.45
N SER A 5 -34.76 -40.44 -61.38
CA SER A 5 -34.29 -39.37 -62.27
C SER A 5 -32.90 -38.92 -61.84
N GLY A 6 -31.98 -39.88 -61.76
CA GLY A 6 -30.57 -39.63 -61.48
C GLY A 6 -29.90 -39.06 -62.72
N VAL A 7 -28.94 -38.17 -62.52
CA VAL A 7 -28.09 -37.70 -63.61
C VAL A 7 -27.21 -38.87 -64.06
N ILE A 8 -27.34 -39.28 -65.32
CA ILE A 8 -26.59 -40.39 -65.94
C ILE A 8 -25.65 -39.86 -67.02
N CYS A 9 -24.54 -40.57 -67.25
CA CYS A 9 -23.69 -40.32 -68.40
C CYS A 9 -24.34 -40.93 -69.65
N SER A 10 -24.69 -40.14 -70.66
CA SER A 10 -25.37 -40.66 -71.86
C SER A 10 -24.48 -41.49 -72.80
N ILE A 11 -23.16 -41.47 -72.60
CA ILE A 11 -22.20 -42.26 -73.40
C ILE A 11 -22.18 -43.73 -72.93
N CYS A 12 -22.04 -43.98 -71.62
CA CYS A 12 -22.04 -45.33 -71.06
C CYS A 12 -23.40 -45.76 -70.49
N ILE A 13 -24.34 -44.83 -70.33
CA ILE A 13 -25.68 -45.03 -69.79
C ILE A 13 -25.64 -45.45 -68.30
N GLU A 14 -24.55 -45.11 -67.59
CA GLU A 14 -24.40 -45.39 -66.15
C GLU A 14 -24.68 -44.14 -65.30
N SER A 15 -25.22 -44.35 -64.10
CA SER A 15 -25.39 -43.30 -63.10
C SER A 15 -24.04 -42.84 -62.55
N PHE A 16 -23.92 -41.55 -62.25
CA PHE A 16 -22.74 -41.02 -61.59
C PHE A 16 -22.65 -41.50 -60.13
N ALA A 17 -21.45 -41.88 -59.70
CA ALA A 17 -21.11 -42.22 -58.32
C ALA A 17 -20.19 -41.17 -57.68
N ALA A 18 -20.11 -41.14 -56.33
CA ALA A 18 -19.25 -40.22 -55.59
C ALA A 18 -17.75 -40.36 -55.91
N SER A 19 -17.33 -41.53 -56.38
CA SER A 19 -15.96 -41.80 -56.81
C SER A 19 -15.64 -41.32 -58.23
N ASP A 20 -16.66 -40.96 -59.01
CA ASP A 20 -16.48 -40.70 -60.43
C ASP A 20 -15.85 -39.32 -60.68
N THR A 21 -14.95 -39.26 -61.65
CA THR A 21 -14.51 -37.98 -62.20
C THR A 21 -15.46 -37.58 -63.32
N ILE A 22 -16.17 -36.48 -63.11
CA ILE A 22 -17.22 -36.00 -64.01
C ILE A 22 -16.79 -34.67 -64.60
N TYR A 23 -17.04 -34.50 -65.89
CA TYR A 23 -16.81 -33.26 -66.60
C TYR A 23 -18.11 -32.69 -67.14
N VAL A 24 -18.26 -31.38 -67.00
CA VAL A 24 -19.22 -30.60 -67.76
C VAL A 24 -18.53 -30.03 -68.99
N ILE A 25 -19.18 -30.10 -70.15
CA ILE A 25 -18.69 -29.45 -71.37
C ILE A 25 -19.40 -28.12 -71.60
N THR A 26 -18.93 -27.32 -72.56
CA THR A 26 -19.42 -25.94 -72.83
C THR A 26 -20.93 -25.78 -72.99
N CYS A 27 -21.63 -26.81 -73.46
CA CYS A 27 -23.09 -26.78 -73.60
C CYS A 27 -23.85 -27.21 -72.33
N GLY A 28 -23.16 -27.49 -71.22
CA GLY A 28 -23.75 -27.85 -69.93
C GLY A 28 -24.04 -29.34 -69.70
N HIS A 29 -23.75 -30.21 -70.67
CA HIS A 29 -23.96 -31.66 -70.52
C HIS A 29 -22.81 -32.32 -69.74
N LEU A 30 -23.14 -33.36 -68.97
CA LEU A 30 -22.26 -34.03 -68.01
C LEU A 30 -21.88 -35.43 -68.48
N PHE A 31 -20.61 -35.79 -68.34
CA PHE A 31 -20.09 -37.10 -68.75
C PHE A 31 -18.98 -37.57 -67.80
N HIS A 32 -18.78 -38.88 -67.69
CA HIS A 32 -17.58 -39.43 -67.06
C HIS A 32 -16.33 -38.99 -67.83
N ALA A 33 -15.24 -38.73 -67.12
CA ALA A 33 -13.96 -38.30 -67.69
C ALA A 33 -13.51 -39.18 -68.86
N GLN A 34 -13.46 -40.49 -68.64
CA GLN A 34 -13.05 -41.45 -69.66
C GLN A 34 -13.99 -41.43 -70.88
N CYS A 35 -15.30 -41.35 -70.65
CA CYS A 35 -16.29 -41.35 -71.72
C CYS A 35 -16.13 -40.12 -72.64
N ILE A 36 -15.98 -38.93 -72.07
CA ILE A 36 -15.87 -37.70 -72.88
C ILE A 36 -14.48 -37.51 -73.48
N GLU A 37 -13.43 -38.01 -72.82
CA GLU A 37 -12.07 -38.01 -73.38
C GLU A 37 -11.99 -38.90 -74.63
N ASP A 38 -12.55 -40.12 -74.57
CA ASP A 38 -12.61 -41.04 -75.71
C ASP A 38 -13.46 -40.50 -76.86
N TRP A 39 -14.53 -39.77 -76.53
CA TRP A 39 -15.39 -39.12 -77.52
C TRP A 39 -14.68 -37.97 -78.23
N LYS A 40 -13.96 -37.13 -77.47
CA LYS A 40 -13.21 -35.97 -77.98
C LYS A 40 -12.16 -36.36 -79.02
N LEU A 41 -11.60 -37.57 -78.93
CA LEU A 41 -10.67 -38.10 -79.93
C LEU A 41 -11.33 -38.34 -81.29
N ARG A 42 -12.66 -38.55 -81.32
CA ARG A 42 -13.42 -38.91 -82.52
C ARG A 42 -14.22 -37.74 -83.08
N SER A 43 -14.74 -36.88 -82.21
CA SER A 43 -15.59 -35.75 -82.59
C SER A 43 -15.39 -34.55 -81.68
N ARG A 44 -15.44 -33.34 -82.24
CA ARG A 44 -15.41 -32.08 -81.49
C ARG A 44 -16.82 -31.54 -81.20
N ASN A 45 -17.84 -32.39 -81.20
CA ASN A 45 -19.22 -32.03 -80.92
C ASN A 45 -19.73 -32.81 -79.71
N CYS A 46 -20.58 -32.18 -78.90
CA CYS A 46 -21.27 -32.82 -77.77
C CYS A 46 -22.03 -34.08 -78.23
N PRO A 47 -21.93 -35.23 -77.53
CA PRO A 47 -22.71 -36.43 -77.82
C PRO A 47 -24.23 -36.17 -77.81
N ASP A 48 -24.72 -35.38 -76.84
CA ASP A 48 -26.15 -35.13 -76.64
C ASP A 48 -26.73 -34.09 -77.60
N CYS A 49 -26.19 -32.87 -77.59
CA CYS A 49 -26.78 -31.74 -78.33
C CYS A 49 -26.01 -31.33 -79.60
N ARG A 50 -24.89 -32.01 -79.90
CA ARG A 50 -24.01 -31.73 -81.05
C ARG A 50 -23.39 -30.32 -81.10
N PHE A 51 -23.53 -29.53 -80.04
CA PHE A 51 -22.85 -28.24 -79.91
C PHE A 51 -21.32 -28.40 -79.93
N VAL A 52 -20.60 -27.42 -80.46
CA VAL A 52 -19.14 -27.50 -80.60
C VAL A 52 -18.47 -27.50 -79.23
N PHE A 53 -17.61 -28.49 -79.01
CA PHE A 53 -16.78 -28.62 -77.83
C PHE A 53 -15.69 -27.55 -77.86
N VAL A 54 -15.69 -26.65 -76.88
CA VAL A 54 -14.64 -25.61 -76.72
C VAL A 54 -13.77 -25.89 -75.47
N SER A 55 -14.39 -26.28 -74.36
CA SER A 55 -13.75 -26.60 -73.09
C SER A 55 -14.54 -27.66 -72.33
N MET A 56 -13.89 -28.28 -71.35
CA MET A 56 -14.49 -29.15 -70.35
C MET A 56 -13.94 -28.75 -68.97
N GLU A 57 -14.80 -28.72 -67.96
CA GLU A 57 -14.43 -28.40 -66.59
C GLU A 57 -14.81 -29.57 -65.68
N LYS A 58 -13.90 -29.94 -64.78
CA LYS A 58 -14.16 -31.00 -63.80
C LYS A 58 -15.13 -30.45 -62.77
N VAL A 59 -16.23 -31.18 -62.56
CA VAL A 59 -17.24 -30.84 -61.55
C VAL A 59 -17.29 -31.90 -60.46
N PHE A 60 -17.65 -31.47 -59.26
CA PHE A 60 -17.89 -32.36 -58.13
C PHE A 60 -19.39 -32.31 -57.83
N LEU A 61 -20.09 -33.41 -58.13
CA LEU A 61 -21.50 -33.53 -57.77
C LEU A 61 -21.57 -33.88 -56.27
N ASN A 62 -22.36 -33.11 -55.52
CA ASN A 62 -22.66 -33.47 -54.14
C ASN A 62 -23.78 -34.51 -54.13
N PHE A 63 -23.44 -35.77 -53.85
CA PHE A 63 -24.39 -36.88 -53.76
C PHE A 63 -25.09 -36.95 -52.40
N GLU A 64 -24.88 -35.96 -51.52
CA GLU A 64 -25.64 -35.80 -50.28
C GLU A 64 -27.08 -35.35 -50.57
N GLU A 65 -27.86 -36.22 -51.21
CA GLU A 65 -29.31 -36.16 -51.13
C GLU A 65 -29.73 -36.50 -49.68
N ASN A 66 -29.76 -35.47 -48.82
CA ASN A 66 -30.75 -35.28 -47.75
C ASN A 66 -31.19 -36.50 -46.91
N TYR A 67 -30.27 -37.41 -46.55
CA TYR A 67 -30.50 -38.46 -45.56
C TYR A 67 -30.14 -37.99 -44.14
N ILE A 68 -30.51 -36.75 -43.76
CA ILE A 68 -30.58 -36.43 -42.33
C ILE A 68 -31.79 -37.20 -41.81
N SER A 69 -31.52 -38.34 -41.15
CA SER A 69 -32.52 -39.11 -40.41
C SER A 69 -33.38 -38.14 -39.61
N SER A 70 -34.71 -38.27 -39.69
CA SER A 70 -35.65 -37.42 -38.94
C SER A 70 -35.27 -37.32 -37.44
N GLY A 71 -34.61 -38.35 -36.91
CA GLY A 71 -34.00 -38.36 -35.57
C GLY A 71 -33.03 -37.21 -35.32
N THR A 72 -32.02 -37.01 -36.17
CA THR A 72 -31.01 -35.96 -35.98
C THR A 72 -31.60 -34.55 -36.05
N ARG A 73 -32.60 -34.35 -36.92
CA ARG A 73 -33.32 -33.07 -37.03
C ARG A 73 -34.16 -32.79 -35.78
N ASN A 74 -34.80 -33.80 -35.22
CA ASN A 74 -35.60 -33.68 -34.00
C ASN A 74 -34.73 -33.46 -32.76
N GLU A 75 -33.58 -34.13 -32.67
CA GLU A 75 -32.60 -33.93 -31.59
C GLU A 75 -32.04 -32.51 -31.57
N LEU A 76 -31.67 -31.97 -32.74
CA LEU A 76 -31.18 -30.60 -32.83
C LEU A 76 -32.26 -29.60 -32.42
N ARG A 77 -33.52 -29.84 -32.84
CA ARG A 77 -34.65 -29.00 -32.46
C ARG A 77 -34.91 -29.02 -30.95
N ALA A 78 -34.82 -30.18 -30.31
CA ALA A 78 -34.98 -30.31 -28.86
C ALA A 78 -33.88 -29.55 -28.11
N LYS A 79 -32.64 -29.61 -28.59
CA LYS A 79 -31.52 -28.83 -28.03
C LYS A 79 -31.71 -27.33 -28.20
N MET A 80 -32.21 -26.89 -29.36
CA MET A 80 -32.53 -25.47 -29.58
C MET A 80 -33.59 -25.00 -28.60
N GLN A 81 -34.66 -25.78 -28.39
CA GLN A 81 -35.71 -25.45 -27.42
C GLN A 81 -35.19 -25.43 -25.99
N SER A 82 -34.29 -26.35 -25.60
CA SER A 82 -33.71 -26.31 -24.25
C SER A 82 -32.85 -25.06 -24.03
N TYR A 83 -32.06 -24.67 -25.03
CA TYR A 83 -31.25 -23.45 -24.92
C TYR A 83 -32.12 -22.18 -24.91
N GLU A 84 -33.24 -22.16 -25.63
CA GLU A 84 -34.19 -21.04 -25.58
C GLU A 84 -34.78 -20.86 -24.18
N ILE A 85 -35.16 -21.94 -23.51
CA ILE A 85 -35.70 -21.91 -22.14
C ILE A 85 -34.61 -21.43 -21.16
N GLU A 86 -33.40 -21.98 -21.26
CA GLU A 86 -32.27 -21.60 -20.40
C GLU A 86 -31.92 -20.11 -20.53
N LEU A 87 -31.96 -19.57 -21.76
CA LEU A 87 -31.73 -18.14 -21.99
C LEU A 87 -32.81 -17.25 -21.36
N GLU A 88 -34.06 -17.68 -21.40
CA GLU A 88 -35.15 -16.94 -20.77
C GLU A 88 -35.04 -16.96 -19.23
N GLU A 89 -34.72 -18.13 -18.65
CA GLU A 89 -34.45 -18.25 -17.21
C GLU A 89 -33.30 -17.35 -16.74
N LEU A 90 -32.20 -17.31 -17.50
CA LEU A 90 -31.06 -16.43 -17.21
C LEU A 90 -31.45 -14.94 -17.32
N ARG A 91 -32.30 -14.59 -18.28
CA ARG A 91 -32.81 -13.22 -18.41
C ARG A 91 -33.67 -12.82 -17.22
N ASP A 92 -34.53 -13.72 -16.74
CA ASP A 92 -35.36 -13.47 -15.56
C ASP A 92 -34.51 -13.30 -14.29
N GLN A 93 -33.48 -14.13 -14.11
CA GLN A 93 -32.52 -13.97 -13.01
C GLN A 93 -31.78 -12.64 -13.08
N LEU A 94 -31.39 -12.20 -14.29
CA LEU A 94 -30.74 -10.90 -14.47
C LEU A 94 -31.70 -9.76 -14.07
N ASN A 95 -32.94 -9.78 -14.56
CA ASN A 95 -33.96 -8.80 -14.23
C ASN A 95 -34.24 -8.73 -12.72
N GLU A 96 -34.27 -9.87 -12.03
CA GLU A 96 -34.45 -9.91 -10.58
C GLU A 96 -33.24 -9.34 -9.82
N SER A 97 -32.02 -9.67 -10.26
CA SER A 97 -30.79 -9.13 -9.69
C SER A 97 -30.69 -7.61 -9.87
N GLU A 98 -31.09 -7.08 -11.04
CA GLU A 98 -31.16 -5.64 -11.30
C GLU A 98 -32.16 -4.93 -10.37
N LYS A 99 -33.35 -5.51 -10.14
CA LYS A 99 -34.33 -4.98 -9.18
C LYS A 99 -33.77 -4.95 -7.76
N ASN A 100 -33.11 -6.03 -7.34
CA ASN A 100 -32.47 -6.12 -6.02
C ASN A 100 -31.37 -5.07 -5.86
N PHE A 101 -30.56 -4.86 -6.91
CA PHE A 101 -29.53 -3.83 -6.93
C PHE A 101 -30.13 -2.43 -6.79
N LEU A 102 -31.17 -2.11 -7.56
CA LEU A 102 -31.86 -0.81 -7.47
C LEU A 102 -32.48 -0.58 -6.09
N PHE A 103 -33.10 -1.60 -5.52
CA PHE A 103 -33.66 -1.51 -4.17
C PHE A 103 -32.58 -1.26 -3.11
N MET A 104 -31.47 -2.00 -3.18
CA MET A 104 -30.33 -1.82 -2.29
C MET A 104 -29.68 -0.44 -2.46
N GLN A 105 -29.58 0.06 -3.71
CA GLN A 105 -29.09 1.40 -3.99
C GLN A 105 -29.99 2.47 -3.35
N ALA A 106 -31.31 2.34 -3.47
CA ALA A 106 -32.25 3.24 -2.81
C ALA A 106 -32.08 3.22 -1.28
N GLN A 107 -31.99 2.04 -0.66
CA GLN A 107 -31.73 1.94 0.78
C GLN A 107 -30.40 2.59 1.19
N TYR A 108 -29.34 2.38 0.39
CA TYR A 108 -28.05 3.00 0.63
C TYR A 108 -28.14 4.53 0.59
N THR A 109 -28.86 5.12 -0.37
CA THR A 109 -29.02 6.58 -0.45
C THR A 109 -29.70 7.16 0.80
N VAL A 110 -30.80 6.55 1.26
CA VAL A 110 -31.51 6.96 2.48
C VAL A 110 -30.60 6.85 3.72
N SER A 111 -29.83 5.77 3.82
CA SER A 111 -28.86 5.59 4.91
C SER A 111 -27.77 6.65 4.88
N ASN A 112 -27.24 6.97 3.70
CA ASN A 112 -26.20 7.99 3.52
C ASN A 112 -26.70 9.40 3.91
N GLU A 113 -27.93 9.75 3.55
CA GLU A 113 -28.56 11.01 3.97
C GLU A 113 -28.68 11.10 5.49
N LYS A 114 -29.09 10.00 6.14
CA LYS A 114 -29.15 9.92 7.60
C LYS A 114 -27.78 10.09 8.24
N VAL A 115 -26.74 9.44 7.71
CA VAL A 115 -25.35 9.60 8.17
C VAL A 115 -24.90 11.04 7.99
N HIS A 116 -25.21 11.67 6.86
CA HIS A 116 -24.85 13.06 6.60
C HIS A 116 -25.51 14.01 7.62
N LYS A 117 -26.81 13.81 7.91
CA LYS A 117 -27.54 14.58 8.91
C LYS A 117 -26.93 14.43 10.31
N LEU A 118 -26.68 13.19 10.74
CA LEU A 118 -26.05 12.92 12.05
C LEU A 118 -24.64 13.51 12.15
N THR A 119 -23.87 13.46 11.05
CA THR A 119 -22.53 14.05 10.99
C THR A 119 -22.59 15.56 11.16
N LYS A 120 -23.58 16.22 10.55
CA LYS A 120 -23.81 17.67 10.69
C LYS A 120 -24.18 18.04 12.14
N GLU A 121 -25.09 17.29 12.76
CA GLU A 121 -25.47 17.48 14.16
C GLU A 121 -24.28 17.29 15.10
N LEU A 122 -23.47 16.24 14.89
CA LEU A 122 -22.28 15.97 15.69
C LEU A 122 -21.23 17.09 15.55
N ASN A 123 -21.00 17.59 14.34
CA ASN A 123 -20.09 18.72 14.11
C ASN A 123 -20.56 19.98 14.83
N HIS A 124 -21.86 20.28 14.80
CA HIS A 124 -22.41 21.43 15.51
C HIS A 124 -22.22 21.31 17.03
N ILE A 125 -22.55 20.15 17.61
CA ILE A 125 -22.33 19.89 19.04
C ILE A 125 -20.84 20.01 19.40
N LYS A 126 -19.96 19.53 18.52
CA LYS A 126 -18.51 19.60 18.73
C LYS A 126 -18.02 21.05 18.76
N THR A 127 -18.45 21.90 17.82
CA THR A 127 -18.05 23.31 17.79
C THR A 127 -18.57 24.06 19.02
N ASP A 128 -19.80 23.78 19.44
CA ASP A 128 -20.41 24.42 20.61
C ASP A 128 -19.67 24.02 21.88
N ARG A 129 -19.30 22.74 21.99
CA ARG A 129 -18.50 22.25 23.12
C ARG A 129 -17.09 22.84 23.14
N GLU A 130 -16.44 22.96 21.98
CA GLU A 130 -15.12 23.58 21.86
C GLU A 130 -15.15 25.07 22.24
N ALA A 131 -16.19 25.80 21.83
CA ALA A 131 -16.40 27.19 22.21
C ALA A 131 -16.62 27.33 23.73
N THR A 132 -17.47 26.48 24.30
CA THR A 132 -17.76 26.48 25.75
C THR A 132 -16.52 26.12 26.57
N CYS A 133 -15.78 25.07 26.19
CA CYS A 133 -14.52 24.70 26.85
C CYS A 133 -13.47 25.82 26.76
N SER A 134 -13.37 26.49 25.61
CA SER A 134 -12.44 27.61 25.43
C SER A 134 -12.81 28.82 26.30
N ALA A 135 -14.09 29.07 26.52
CA ALA A 135 -14.55 30.14 27.41
C ALA A 135 -14.19 29.83 28.87
N ILE A 136 -14.50 28.62 29.34
CA ILE A 136 -14.18 28.17 30.71
C ILE A 136 -12.66 28.23 30.95
N GLN A 137 -11.86 27.72 30.01
CA GLN A 137 -10.40 27.77 30.13
C GLN A 137 -9.84 29.20 30.21
N LYS A 138 -10.45 30.17 29.50
CA LYS A 138 -10.03 31.57 29.57
C LYS A 138 -10.37 32.20 30.92
N GLU A 139 -11.54 31.88 31.46
CA GLU A 139 -11.98 32.37 32.76
C GLU A 139 -11.11 31.80 33.89
N GLU A 140 -10.87 30.48 33.90
CA GLU A 140 -9.95 29.81 34.84
C GLU A 140 -8.53 30.38 34.75
N LEU A 141 -8.01 30.61 33.54
CA LEU A 141 -6.68 31.18 33.34
C LEU A 141 -6.59 32.60 33.91
N HIS A 142 -7.62 33.41 33.71
CA HIS A 142 -7.66 34.78 34.20
C HIS A 142 -7.70 34.83 35.73
N ASP A 143 -8.45 33.94 36.37
CA ASP A 143 -8.50 33.87 37.84
C ASP A 143 -7.18 33.36 38.43
N LEU A 144 -6.56 32.33 37.82
CA LEU A 144 -5.21 31.90 38.17
C LEU A 144 -4.17 33.02 38.01
N GLN A 145 -4.27 33.83 36.95
CA GLN A 145 -3.39 34.98 36.74
C GLN A 145 -3.54 36.04 37.83
N LYS A 146 -4.78 36.33 38.26
CA LYS A 146 -5.02 37.24 39.38
C LYS A 146 -4.40 36.72 40.67
N GLU A 147 -4.58 35.43 40.95
CA GLU A 147 -4.04 34.80 42.15
C GLU A 147 -2.50 34.81 42.15
N CYS A 148 -1.88 34.45 41.02
CA CYS A 148 -0.42 34.57 40.84
C CYS A 148 0.06 36.01 41.05
N HIS A 149 -0.63 37.00 40.51
CA HIS A 149 -0.27 38.40 40.69
C HIS A 149 -0.38 38.84 42.16
N ASN A 150 -1.38 38.35 42.88
CA ASN A 150 -1.54 38.64 44.31
C ASN A 150 -0.43 37.99 45.14
N ILE A 151 -0.11 36.71 44.86
CA ILE A 151 1.01 36.00 45.48
C ILE A 151 2.33 36.71 45.20
N GLN A 152 2.57 37.17 43.96
CA GLN A 152 3.78 37.93 43.61
C GLN A 152 3.91 39.21 44.43
N ARG A 153 2.82 39.97 44.62
CA ARG A 153 2.84 41.16 45.48
C ARG A 153 3.22 40.81 46.91
N GLU A 154 2.67 39.71 47.43
CA GLU A 154 2.93 39.30 48.81
C GLU A 154 4.35 38.75 49.00
N MET A 155 4.89 38.03 48.01
CA MET A 155 6.32 37.66 47.99
C MET A 155 7.22 38.89 47.97
N GLU A 156 6.87 39.93 47.21
CA GLU A 156 7.67 41.15 47.13
C GLU A 156 7.66 41.90 48.47
N ARG A 157 6.51 41.96 49.16
CA ARG A 157 6.44 42.46 50.55
C ARG A 157 7.32 41.65 51.49
N MET A 158 7.24 40.32 51.43
CA MET A 158 8.07 39.44 52.26
C MET A 158 9.56 39.62 51.97
N ARG A 159 9.95 39.86 50.70
CA ARG A 159 11.32 40.22 50.33
C ARG A 159 11.77 41.55 50.91
N GLN A 160 10.91 42.57 50.88
CA GLN A 160 11.22 43.87 51.47
C GLN A 160 11.40 43.75 52.99
N LEU A 161 10.52 43.02 53.68
CA LEU A 161 10.63 42.74 55.11
C LEU A 161 11.89 41.95 55.46
N THR A 162 12.21 40.90 54.69
CA THR A 162 13.45 40.12 54.91
C THR A 162 14.71 40.94 54.64
N ALA A 163 14.71 41.82 53.64
CA ALA A 163 15.81 42.76 53.41
C ALA A 163 15.95 43.78 54.55
N GLN A 164 14.84 44.31 55.07
CA GLN A 164 14.84 45.21 56.23
C GLN A 164 15.36 44.49 57.49
N LEU A 165 14.90 43.26 57.75
CA LEU A 165 15.39 42.42 58.84
C LEU A 165 16.88 42.11 58.67
N TYR A 166 17.34 41.78 57.46
CA TYR A 166 18.75 41.54 57.17
C TYR A 166 19.62 42.78 57.45
N VAL A 167 19.18 43.97 57.04
CA VAL A 167 19.89 45.22 57.36
C VAL A 167 19.88 45.50 58.87
N ALA A 168 18.76 45.24 59.56
CA ALA A 168 18.67 45.38 61.01
C ALA A 168 19.57 44.38 61.76
N MET A 169 19.71 43.16 61.24
CA MET A 169 20.67 42.17 61.75
C MET A 169 22.12 42.62 61.49
N LYS A 170 22.41 43.18 60.31
CA LYS A 170 23.74 43.68 59.92
C LYS A 170 24.16 44.97 60.63
N LEU A 171 23.20 45.72 61.20
CA LEU A 171 23.44 46.86 62.09
C LEU A 171 23.62 46.45 63.56
N ASN A 172 23.28 45.20 63.91
CA ASN A 172 23.43 44.65 65.26
C ASN A 172 24.63 43.71 65.41
N GLU A 173 25.30 43.34 64.31
CA GLU A 173 26.52 42.55 64.33
C GLU A 173 27.67 43.34 63.68
N ASP A 174 28.42 44.06 64.51
CA ASP A 174 29.87 44.01 64.35
C ASP A 174 30.26 42.52 64.33
N THR A 175 30.99 42.13 63.29
CA THR A 175 31.56 40.81 63.05
C THR A 175 30.58 39.66 62.77
N GLN A 176 30.48 39.25 61.50
CA GLN A 176 31.15 38.05 60.98
C GLN A 176 30.35 37.43 59.82
N GLU A 177 30.99 37.37 58.65
CA GLU A 177 30.47 36.79 57.41
C GLU A 177 30.17 35.29 57.57
N CYS A 178 29.02 34.83 57.07
CA CYS A 178 28.92 33.50 56.45
C CYS A 178 27.71 33.34 55.51
N ASP A 179 27.96 32.51 54.50
CA ASP A 179 27.03 31.70 53.69
C ASP A 179 26.27 32.33 52.51
N GLU A 180 26.96 32.33 51.35
CA GLU A 180 26.32 32.12 50.05
C GLU A 180 26.23 30.61 49.74
N MET A 181 25.04 30.04 49.94
CA MET A 181 24.63 28.79 49.30
C MET A 181 23.22 28.96 48.74
N SER A 182 23.10 29.50 47.52
CA SER A 182 21.97 29.17 46.63
C SER A 182 22.17 29.71 45.21
N SER A 183 22.55 28.84 44.28
CA SER A 183 22.21 29.00 42.85
C SER A 183 22.67 27.77 42.07
N LEU A 184 21.83 26.74 41.98
CA LEU A 184 21.91 25.74 40.92
C LEU A 184 20.51 25.47 40.37
N CYS A 185 20.09 26.31 39.43
CA CYS A 185 19.00 26.00 38.51
C CYS A 185 19.48 24.92 37.52
N VAL A 186 18.99 23.68 37.64
CA VAL A 186 19.22 22.63 36.65
C VAL A 186 18.25 22.83 35.48
N LYS A 187 18.78 23.15 34.29
CA LYS A 187 18.03 23.10 33.03
C LYS A 187 17.84 21.63 32.63
N GLU A 188 16.60 21.13 32.64
CA GLU A 188 16.30 19.75 32.23
C GLU A 188 16.55 19.56 30.71
N ASN A 189 17.44 18.62 30.37
CA ASN A 189 17.75 18.26 28.99
C ASN A 189 16.69 17.28 28.45
N PHE A 190 15.97 17.68 27.39
CA PHE A 190 14.94 16.88 26.72
C PHE A 190 15.43 15.59 26.03
N HIS A 191 16.75 15.36 25.99
CA HIS A 191 17.35 14.17 25.36
C HIS A 191 17.13 12.87 26.15
N ASP A 192 16.71 12.96 27.42
CA ASP A 192 16.47 11.79 28.25
C ASP A 192 15.12 11.11 28.00
N TYR A 193 14.23 11.65 27.17
CA TYR A 193 12.85 11.14 27.03
C TYR A 193 12.57 10.34 25.76
N VAL A 194 13.61 9.77 25.13
CA VAL A 194 13.50 9.09 23.82
C VAL A 194 13.50 7.56 23.97
N VAL A 195 12.68 6.88 23.15
CA VAL A 195 12.59 5.42 23.06
C VAL A 195 12.67 4.98 21.60
N ILE A 196 13.32 3.85 21.33
CA ILE A 196 13.42 3.25 20.00
C ILE A 196 12.59 1.97 19.92
N VAL A 197 11.65 1.91 18.99
CA VAL A 197 10.91 0.72 18.61
C VAL A 197 11.59 0.10 17.40
N LYS A 198 12.10 -1.13 17.50
CA LYS A 198 12.75 -1.87 16.40
C LYS A 198 11.85 -3.00 15.91
N ARG A 199 12.00 -3.37 14.64
CA ARG A 199 11.30 -4.48 13.96
C ARG A 199 9.78 -4.32 13.90
N TYR A 200 9.31 -3.09 13.70
CA TYR A 200 7.88 -2.84 13.48
C TYR A 200 7.48 -3.27 12.06
N PRO A 201 6.40 -4.05 11.85
CA PRO A 201 6.00 -4.49 10.52
C PRO A 201 5.63 -3.31 9.60
N LEU A 202 6.22 -3.24 8.40
CA LEU A 202 5.99 -2.13 7.47
C LEU A 202 4.55 -2.15 6.92
N ASP A 203 3.98 -3.34 6.70
CA ASP A 203 2.62 -3.54 6.18
C ASP A 203 1.53 -3.08 7.15
N LYS A 204 1.84 -2.96 8.45
CA LYS A 204 0.94 -2.48 9.50
C LYS A 204 1.17 -1.03 9.90
N LEU A 205 2.05 -0.31 9.20
CA LEU A 205 2.40 1.06 9.55
C LEU A 205 1.28 2.04 9.14
N ILE A 206 0.70 2.70 10.14
CA ILE A 206 -0.39 3.67 9.95
C ILE A 206 0.16 5.10 10.06
N TYR A 207 -0.34 6.01 9.22
CA TYR A 207 -0.04 7.45 9.32
C TYR A 207 -1.24 8.22 9.91
N PRO A 208 -0.98 9.27 10.73
CA PRO A 208 0.31 9.73 11.23
C PRO A 208 1.01 8.73 12.16
N LEU A 209 2.36 8.71 12.16
CA LEU A 209 3.17 7.69 12.85
C LEU A 209 2.83 7.50 14.34
N ILE A 210 2.29 8.54 14.98
CA ILE A 210 1.85 8.53 16.37
C ILE A 210 0.77 7.48 16.67
N TYR A 211 -0.09 7.14 15.71
CA TYR A 211 -1.17 6.17 15.91
C TYR A 211 -0.64 4.75 16.15
N ASN A 212 0.52 4.39 15.57
CA ASN A 212 1.18 3.12 15.86
C ASN A 212 1.59 3.02 17.33
N ILE A 213 1.95 4.15 17.96
CA ILE A 213 2.33 4.18 19.38
C ILE A 213 1.10 4.03 20.27
N TYR A 214 -0.05 4.58 19.89
CA TYR A 214 -1.31 4.34 20.60
C TYR A 214 -1.81 2.90 20.46
N ALA A 215 -1.63 2.29 19.29
CA ALA A 215 -1.93 0.88 19.09
C ALA A 215 -1.08 0.00 20.01
N LEU A 216 0.26 0.21 20.01
CA LEU A 216 1.18 -0.50 20.91
C LEU A 216 0.85 -0.25 22.40
N ALA A 217 0.53 0.98 22.77
CA ALA A 217 0.14 1.34 24.13
C ALA A 217 -1.13 0.63 24.57
N SER A 218 -2.15 0.61 23.70
CA SER A 218 -3.41 -0.11 23.93
C SER A 218 -3.18 -1.61 24.11
N THR A 219 -2.34 -2.22 23.27
CA THR A 219 -1.94 -3.63 23.40
C THR A 219 -1.20 -3.90 24.72
N MET A 220 -0.40 -2.95 25.21
CA MET A 220 0.26 -3.04 26.52
C MET A 220 -0.65 -2.70 27.71
N ASN A 221 -1.93 -2.39 27.47
CA ASN A 221 -2.89 -1.87 28.43
C ASN A 221 -2.39 -0.60 29.14
N LEU A 222 -1.81 0.32 28.37
CA LEU A 222 -1.29 1.61 28.81
C LEU A 222 -2.15 2.75 28.27
N LYS A 223 -2.57 3.65 29.17
CA LYS A 223 -3.22 4.91 28.81
C LYS A 223 -2.14 5.95 28.47
N ILE A 224 -1.78 6.06 27.19
CA ILE A 224 -0.91 7.11 26.66
C ILE A 224 -1.78 8.10 25.88
N THR A 225 -1.66 9.39 26.20
CA THR A 225 -2.46 10.46 25.59
C THR A 225 -1.62 11.30 24.62
N VAL A 226 -2.28 12.16 23.84
CA VAL A 226 -1.62 13.14 22.93
C VAL A 226 -0.67 14.07 23.69
N ASN A 227 -0.93 14.31 24.98
CA ASN A 227 -0.08 15.16 25.82
C ASN A 227 1.19 14.46 26.33
N ASP A 228 1.33 13.15 26.12
CA ASP A 228 2.49 12.39 26.61
C ASP A 228 3.57 12.19 25.54
N ILE A 229 3.22 12.36 24.26
CA ILE A 229 4.13 12.19 23.11
C ILE A 229 4.44 13.57 22.50
N HIS A 230 5.72 13.84 22.26
CA HIS A 230 6.20 15.03 21.56
C HIS A 230 6.23 14.79 20.06
N GLU A 231 6.91 13.74 19.63
CA GLU A 231 7.14 13.44 18.21
C GLU A 231 7.40 11.95 17.99
N VAL A 232 7.06 11.45 16.80
CA VAL A 232 7.40 10.11 16.33
C VAL A 232 8.04 10.18 14.95
N LEU A 233 9.25 9.66 14.83
CA LEU A 233 10.04 9.67 13.59
C LEU A 233 10.29 8.24 13.11
N LYS A 234 10.20 8.02 11.79
CA LYS A 234 10.64 6.77 11.16
C LYS A 234 12.16 6.79 10.99
N ILE A 235 12.81 5.69 11.35
CA ILE A 235 14.25 5.47 11.20
C ILE A 235 14.47 4.24 10.32
N ASP A 236 15.33 4.38 9.32
CA ASP A 236 15.81 3.27 8.50
C ASP A 236 16.81 2.44 9.31
N CYS A 237 16.40 1.27 9.76
CA CYS A 237 17.29 0.31 10.39
C CYS A 237 17.64 -0.78 9.37
N ASN A 238 18.70 -0.53 8.61
CA ASN A 238 19.34 -1.56 7.79
C ASN A 238 20.14 -2.52 8.68
N SER A 239 19.43 -3.34 9.47
CA SER A 239 19.97 -4.65 9.84
C SER A 239 19.68 -5.57 8.66
N GLY A 240 20.73 -6.04 7.98
CA GLY A 240 20.67 -6.81 6.73
C GLY A 240 20.02 -8.19 6.81
N THR A 241 18.89 -8.34 7.51
CA THR A 241 18.17 -9.61 7.67
C THR A 241 16.64 -9.54 7.56
N ALA A 242 16.01 -8.38 7.33
CA ALA A 242 14.57 -8.34 6.96
C ALA A 242 14.17 -7.01 6.30
N PRO A 243 13.90 -6.97 4.97
CA PRO A 243 13.47 -5.75 4.27
C PRO A 243 12.04 -5.29 4.61
N GLU A 244 11.29 -6.05 5.42
CA GLU A 244 9.86 -5.83 5.69
C GLU A 244 9.56 -5.13 7.03
N THR A 245 10.59 -4.65 7.75
CA THR A 245 10.41 -4.01 9.06
C THR A 245 11.04 -2.62 9.14
N VAL A 246 10.49 -1.78 10.01
CA VAL A 246 10.93 -0.40 10.25
C VAL A 246 11.27 -0.15 11.72
N CYS A 247 12.04 0.90 11.97
CA CYS A 247 12.26 1.41 13.33
C CYS A 247 11.53 2.74 13.51
N LEU A 248 10.98 2.95 14.71
CA LEU A 248 10.33 4.19 15.09
C LEU A 248 11.05 4.77 16.30
N GLN A 249 11.42 6.05 16.23
CA GLN A 249 11.87 6.82 17.37
C GLN A 249 10.70 7.59 17.95
N VAL A 250 10.47 7.44 19.25
CA VAL A 250 9.39 8.08 19.99
C VAL A 250 9.98 9.00 21.03
N GLN A 251 9.67 10.29 20.94
CA GLN A 251 10.03 11.27 21.95
C GLN A 251 8.84 11.53 22.86
N PHE A 252 9.02 11.30 24.17
CA PHE A 252 8.01 11.56 25.18
C PHE A 252 8.18 12.95 25.78
N LYS A 253 7.07 13.58 26.18
CA LYS A 253 7.08 14.83 26.94
C LYS A 253 7.34 14.60 28.45
N ARG A 254 7.14 13.37 28.93
CA ARG A 254 7.22 13.01 30.35
C ARG A 254 7.99 11.71 30.58
N ILE A 255 8.95 11.72 31.48
CA ILE A 255 9.74 10.52 31.86
C ILE A 255 8.89 9.38 32.42
N LYS A 256 7.81 9.71 33.15
CA LYS A 256 6.88 8.70 33.70
C LYS A 256 6.17 7.91 32.58
N ALA A 257 5.81 8.57 31.47
CA ALA A 257 5.17 7.91 30.32
C ALA A 257 6.18 7.03 29.56
N ARG A 258 7.40 7.56 29.34
CA ARG A 258 8.54 6.83 28.76
C ARG A 258 8.79 5.52 29.49
N ASN A 259 8.97 5.58 30.81
CA ASN A 259 9.31 4.40 31.63
C ASN A 259 8.19 3.35 31.64
N LYS A 260 6.92 3.78 31.70
CA LYS A 260 5.77 2.88 31.59
C LYS A 260 5.75 2.14 30.25
N PHE A 261 6.03 2.85 29.16
CA PHE A 261 6.08 2.28 27.81
C PHE A 261 7.22 1.25 27.66
N LEU A 262 8.40 1.57 28.21
CA LEU A 262 9.59 0.71 28.13
C LEU A 262 9.44 -0.58 28.96
N ASN A 263 8.92 -0.46 30.19
CA ASN A 263 8.83 -1.60 31.12
C ASN A 263 7.73 -2.62 30.74
N ASN A 264 6.73 -2.22 29.94
CA ASN A 264 5.61 -3.08 29.57
C ASN A 264 5.81 -3.86 28.26
N GLN A 265 6.98 -3.73 27.61
CA GLN A 265 7.29 -4.41 26.34
C GLN A 265 7.05 -5.93 26.37
N ARG A 266 7.25 -6.60 27.51
CA ARG A 266 7.07 -8.06 27.62
C ARG A 266 5.66 -8.52 27.25
N LYS A 267 4.65 -7.66 27.39
CA LYS A 267 3.25 -7.94 27.01
C LYS A 267 3.03 -8.04 25.50
N LEU A 268 3.92 -7.45 24.68
CA LEU A 268 3.81 -7.47 23.22
C LEU A 268 4.18 -8.84 22.62
N ARG A 269 4.95 -9.67 23.34
CA ARG A 269 5.40 -10.99 22.86
C ARG A 269 4.25 -11.99 22.64
N ASN A 270 3.14 -11.79 23.35
CA ASN A 270 1.98 -12.68 23.30
C ASN A 270 1.02 -12.36 22.15
N TYR A 271 1.29 -11.31 21.36
CA TYR A 271 0.45 -10.90 20.24
C TYR A 271 1.12 -11.27 18.92
N GLU A 272 0.39 -11.99 18.06
CA GLU A 272 0.91 -12.50 16.77
C GLU A 272 1.50 -11.39 15.89
N ILE A 273 0.90 -10.20 15.91
CA ILE A 273 1.29 -9.07 15.07
C ILE A 273 2.51 -8.33 15.63
N TYR A 274 2.68 -8.29 16.95
CA TYR A 274 3.71 -7.49 17.62
C TYR A 274 4.80 -8.32 18.31
N GLY A 275 4.78 -9.65 18.13
CA GLY A 275 5.68 -10.57 18.82
C GLY A 275 7.17 -10.32 18.53
N SER A 276 7.49 -9.79 17.34
CA SER A 276 8.84 -9.45 16.92
C SER A 276 9.29 -8.04 17.35
N VAL A 277 8.36 -7.18 17.80
CA VAL A 277 8.61 -5.77 18.11
C VAL A 277 9.45 -5.64 19.38
N GLY A 278 10.56 -4.92 19.27
CA GLY A 278 11.45 -4.61 20.38
C GLY A 278 11.37 -3.14 20.79
N ILE A 279 11.25 -2.83 22.08
CA ILE A 279 11.28 -1.46 22.61
C ILE A 279 12.57 -1.28 23.41
N TYR A 280 13.36 -0.27 23.08
CA TYR A 280 14.69 -0.06 23.66
C TYR A 280 14.85 1.37 24.13
N GLU A 281 15.59 1.55 25.22
CA GLU A 281 16.03 2.87 25.66
C GLU A 281 16.94 3.49 24.60
N TYR A 282 16.75 4.78 24.35
CA TYR A 282 17.62 5.53 23.46
C TYR A 282 19.03 5.59 24.06
N LYS A 283 19.98 4.93 23.42
CA LYS A 283 21.41 5.13 23.68
C LYS A 283 21.96 5.97 22.53
N GLU A 284 22.72 7.02 22.82
CA GLU A 284 23.34 7.88 21.78
C GLU A 284 24.14 7.09 20.73
N SER A 285 24.54 5.84 21.03
CA SER A 285 25.12 4.89 20.09
C SER A 285 24.23 4.54 18.89
N ASP A 286 22.89 4.61 18.99
CA ASP A 286 21.97 4.20 17.93
C ASP A 286 21.78 5.28 16.83
N VAL A 287 21.83 6.58 17.16
CA VAL A 287 21.92 7.66 16.15
C VAL A 287 23.36 7.80 15.64
N LYS A 288 24.34 7.57 16.52
CA LYS A 288 25.75 7.42 16.11
C LYS A 288 25.91 6.28 15.13
N ASN A 289 25.11 5.21 15.16
CA ASN A 289 25.16 4.16 14.14
C ASN A 289 24.79 4.67 12.73
N SER A 290 23.77 5.54 12.56
CA SER A 290 23.46 6.09 11.23
C SER A 290 24.60 6.95 10.67
N LEU A 291 25.20 7.83 11.48
CA LEU A 291 26.32 8.66 11.06
C LEU A 291 27.64 7.87 10.97
N TYR A 292 27.88 6.93 11.86
CA TYR A 292 29.06 6.07 11.91
C TYR A 292 29.07 5.08 10.74
N HIS A 293 27.95 4.43 10.45
CA HIS A 293 27.84 3.55 9.29
C HIS A 293 27.95 4.34 7.98
N TYR A 294 27.36 5.54 7.92
CA TYR A 294 27.52 6.42 6.77
C TYR A 294 28.97 6.87 6.57
N ALA A 295 29.62 7.37 7.63
CA ALA A 295 31.02 7.75 7.60
C ALA A 295 31.94 6.57 7.27
N LYS A 296 31.68 5.38 7.83
CA LYS A 296 32.45 4.17 7.57
C LYS A 296 32.29 3.66 6.14
N ALA A 297 31.08 3.73 5.58
CA ALA A 297 30.82 3.33 4.20
C ALA A 297 31.44 4.30 3.19
N GLN A 298 31.29 5.61 3.43
CA GLN A 298 31.73 6.65 2.50
C GLN A 298 33.20 7.01 2.63
N LEU A 299 33.83 6.89 3.79
CA LEU A 299 35.25 7.27 3.96
C LEU A 299 36.20 6.10 3.67
N LYS A 300 35.76 4.85 3.89
CA LYS A 300 36.58 3.66 3.60
C LYS A 300 36.89 3.52 2.10
N SER A 301 35.97 3.94 1.24
CA SER A 301 36.14 3.94 -0.22
C SER A 301 37.06 5.04 -0.74
N TYR A 302 37.39 6.04 0.08
CA TYR A 302 38.20 7.21 -0.31
C TYR A 302 39.47 7.34 0.55
N GLY A 303 40.08 6.20 0.89
CA GLY A 303 41.43 6.15 1.46
C GLY A 303 41.54 6.29 2.98
N PHE A 304 40.44 6.44 3.73
CA PHE A 304 40.53 6.52 5.20
C PHE A 304 40.80 5.15 5.83
N ALA A 305 41.91 5.05 6.56
CA ALA A 305 42.38 3.82 7.18
C ALA A 305 41.54 3.32 8.36
N ALA A 306 40.84 4.20 9.08
CA ALA A 306 39.94 3.78 10.16
C ALA A 306 38.85 4.81 10.47
N VAL A 307 37.63 4.34 10.70
CA VAL A 307 36.54 5.12 11.31
C VAL A 307 36.13 4.39 12.58
N PHE A 308 36.17 5.06 13.73
CA PHE A 308 35.90 4.49 15.04
C PHE A 308 35.19 5.49 15.96
N ALA A 309 34.60 5.00 17.05
CA ALA A 309 33.95 5.84 18.05
C ALA A 309 34.78 5.88 19.34
N GLN A 310 35.05 7.08 19.87
CA GLN A 310 35.80 7.28 21.11
C GLN A 310 35.11 8.35 21.96
N LYS A 311 34.84 8.07 23.25
CA LYS A 311 34.15 8.97 24.20
C LYS A 311 32.86 9.60 23.64
N GLY A 312 32.08 8.81 22.91
CA GLY A 312 30.83 9.28 22.30
C GLY A 312 31.00 10.17 21.06
N GLN A 313 32.18 10.24 20.46
CA GLN A 313 32.46 11.03 19.26
C GLN A 313 32.93 10.11 18.13
N ILE A 314 32.50 10.37 16.89
CA ILE A 314 32.92 9.60 15.72
C ILE A 314 34.21 10.23 15.19
N MET A 315 35.25 9.42 15.05
CA MET A 315 36.58 9.84 14.60
C MET A 315 36.97 9.08 13.32
N ALA A 316 37.65 9.76 12.41
CA ALA A 316 38.22 9.15 11.20
C ALA A 316 39.72 9.45 11.08
N ILE A 317 40.49 8.46 10.65
CA ILE A 317 41.92 8.55 10.36
C ILE A 317 42.12 8.30 8.88
N TYR A 318 42.83 9.20 8.21
CA TYR A 318 43.11 9.12 6.78
C TYR A 318 44.20 8.08 6.51
N ASP A 319 45.40 8.22 7.10
CA ASP A 319 46.51 7.28 6.89
C ASP A 319 47.05 6.77 8.24
N ARG A 320 47.39 5.48 8.30
CA ARG A 320 48.05 4.84 9.46
C ARG A 320 49.56 5.06 9.47
N LYS A 321 50.18 5.40 8.33
CA LYS A 321 51.65 5.57 8.20
C LYS A 321 52.12 6.94 8.67
N THR A 322 51.38 7.99 8.36
CA THR A 322 51.56 9.30 9.00
C THR A 322 50.66 9.33 10.23
N ALA A 323 51.16 9.63 11.43
CA ALA A 323 50.37 9.76 12.66
C ALA A 323 49.39 10.96 12.61
N SER A 324 48.46 10.91 11.66
CA SER A 324 47.48 11.96 11.39
C SER A 324 46.49 12.02 12.56
N LYS A 325 46.29 13.23 13.11
CA LYS A 325 45.37 13.43 14.24
C LYS A 325 43.95 12.99 13.83
N PRO A 326 43.23 12.23 14.67
CA PRO A 326 41.90 11.77 14.33
C PRO A 326 40.94 12.94 14.07
N ILE A 327 40.23 12.92 12.94
CA ILE A 327 39.27 13.95 12.55
C ILE A 327 37.92 13.64 13.17
N ARG A 328 37.34 14.59 13.91
CA ARG A 328 36.03 14.43 14.55
C ARG A 328 34.88 14.73 13.59
N ILE A 329 33.94 13.80 13.47
CA ILE A 329 32.78 13.84 12.59
C ILE A 329 31.51 14.11 13.40
N HIS A 330 30.79 15.17 13.02
CA HIS A 330 29.60 15.65 13.70
C HIS A 330 28.32 15.57 12.86
N SER A 331 28.42 15.40 11.53
CA SER A 331 27.24 15.33 10.64
C SER A 331 27.53 14.65 9.30
N LYS A 332 26.48 14.16 8.60
CA LYS A 332 26.60 13.55 7.27
C LYS A 332 27.15 14.54 6.23
N LYS A 333 26.70 15.81 6.28
CA LYS A 333 27.23 16.89 5.43
C LYS A 333 28.74 17.12 5.60
N GLN A 334 29.28 16.87 6.80
CA GLN A 334 30.73 16.96 7.04
C GLN A 334 31.46 15.78 6.37
N VAL A 335 30.89 14.58 6.40
CA VAL A 335 31.43 13.41 5.69
C VAL A 335 31.47 13.67 4.18
N ASP A 336 30.41 14.23 3.60
CA ASP A 336 30.36 14.55 2.17
C ASP A 336 31.40 15.59 1.75
N ARG A 337 31.65 16.58 2.61
CA ARG A 337 32.74 17.56 2.38
C ARG A 337 34.11 16.89 2.42
N LEU A 338 34.34 15.96 3.36
CA LEU A 338 35.60 15.22 3.45
C LEU A 338 35.80 14.32 2.22
N VAL A 339 34.75 13.63 1.74
CA VAL A 339 34.82 12.83 0.51
C VAL A 339 35.17 13.70 -0.70
N LYS A 340 34.66 14.94 -0.79
CA LYS A 340 34.99 15.87 -1.88
C LYS A 340 36.40 16.46 -1.78
N GLN A 341 36.91 16.64 -0.56
CA GLN A 341 38.23 17.22 -0.31
C GLN A 341 39.38 16.23 -0.54
N TYR A 342 39.12 14.93 -0.39
CA TYR A 342 40.09 13.85 -0.57
C TYR A 342 39.75 12.92 -1.76
N LYS A 343 38.91 13.42 -2.67
CA LYS A 343 38.70 12.87 -4.02
C LYS A 343 39.87 13.24 -4.90
#